data_AF-A0A120FW00-F1
#
_entry.id   AF-A0A120FW00-F1
#
_cell.length_a   1.000
_cell.length_b   1.000
_cell.length_c   1.000
_cell.angle_alpha   90.00
_cell.angle_beta   90.00
_cell.angle_gamma   90.00
#
_symmetry.space_group_name_H-M   'P 1'
#
loop_
_entity.id
_entity.type
_entity.pdbx_description
1 polymer ?
#
loop_
_entity_poly.entity_id
_entity_poly.type
_entity_poly.pdbx_seq_one_letter_code
_entity_poly.pdbx_strand_id
1 'polypeptide(L)'
;MIDQDGYLTFPIYHGTSTLYRDSIEKHGLGALRDTSLFDFGVLAQLAELLDAPRNQTDWWQMNDFVVKTMIEQGVSGGGFNFRYGGLYLSSSRQTAQMYARSPKGSEFISHIFLAYEALKSVSPDEASQLLPCEHPLTKLFEKPSRPMLITVNRIKAHALTTEHGNPIDEQLAEMKAIREKTETHLIDVFWQQRNFAFTGTLEPQELTFEEL
;
A
#
# COMPACT_ATOMS: atom_id res chain seq x y z
N MET A 1 10.48 8.28 -22.20
CA MET A 1 9.65 7.90 -21.05
C MET A 1 8.33 7.28 -21.50
N ILE A 2 7.76 7.74 -22.62
CA ILE A 2 6.62 7.13 -23.30
C ILE A 2 7.06 6.70 -24.71
N ASP A 3 6.62 5.55 -25.20
CA ASP A 3 6.87 5.08 -26.56
C ASP A 3 5.86 5.64 -27.59
N GLN A 4 6.02 5.26 -28.87
CA GLN A 4 5.15 5.72 -29.96
C GLN A 4 3.69 5.26 -29.81
N ASP A 5 3.47 4.17 -29.10
CA ASP A 5 2.14 3.60 -28.84
C ASP A 5 1.50 4.19 -27.56
N GLY A 6 2.20 5.05 -26.82
CA GLY A 6 1.71 5.67 -25.60
C GLY A 6 1.91 4.85 -24.32
N TYR A 7 2.77 3.84 -24.33
CA TYR A 7 3.13 3.07 -23.13
C TYR A 7 4.36 3.66 -22.42
N LEU A 8 4.46 3.48 -21.10
CA LEU A 8 5.70 3.77 -20.38
C LEU A 8 6.84 2.88 -20.90
N THR A 9 8.03 3.47 -21.07
CA THR A 9 9.24 2.77 -21.55
C THR A 9 10.06 2.15 -20.41
N PHE A 10 9.48 2.01 -19.23
CA PHE A 10 10.11 1.49 -18.03
C PHE A 10 9.05 0.79 -17.17
N PRO A 11 9.43 -0.26 -16.43
CA PRO A 11 8.50 -0.96 -15.55
C PRO A 11 8.10 -0.09 -14.36
N ILE A 12 6.91 -0.35 -13.83
CA ILE A 12 6.45 0.15 -12.53
C ILE A 12 6.03 -1.03 -11.66
N TYR A 13 6.01 -0.80 -10.35
CA TYR A 13 6.00 -1.88 -9.38
C TYR A 13 4.92 -1.70 -8.32
N HIS A 14 4.35 -2.80 -7.85
CA HIS A 14 3.46 -2.81 -6.70
C HIS A 14 4.02 -3.77 -5.64
N GLY A 15 4.27 -3.24 -4.44
CA GLY A 15 4.67 -4.03 -3.29
C GLY A 15 3.45 -4.53 -2.54
N THR A 16 3.34 -5.84 -2.35
CA THR A 16 2.26 -6.45 -1.57
C THR A 16 2.74 -7.76 -0.92
N SER A 17 1.84 -8.66 -0.56
CA SER A 17 2.20 -9.99 -0.07
C SER A 17 1.43 -11.10 -0.76
N THR A 18 1.93 -12.32 -0.59
CA THR A 18 1.33 -13.55 -1.13
C THR A 18 -0.10 -13.79 -0.64
N LEU A 19 -0.57 -13.10 0.41
CA LEU A 19 -1.96 -13.13 0.88
C LEU A 19 -2.97 -12.77 -0.22
N TYR A 20 -2.59 -11.91 -1.16
CA TYR A 20 -3.48 -11.39 -2.19
C TYR A 20 -3.24 -12.03 -3.56
N ARG A 21 -2.26 -12.93 -3.68
CA ARG A 21 -1.83 -13.50 -4.97
C ARG A 21 -2.98 -14.16 -5.72
N ASP A 22 -3.69 -15.09 -5.08
CA ASP A 22 -4.78 -15.83 -5.74
C ASP A 22 -5.88 -14.90 -6.26
N SER A 23 -6.20 -13.84 -5.49
CA SER A 23 -7.19 -12.85 -5.91
C SER A 23 -6.71 -12.05 -7.11
N ILE A 24 -5.43 -11.64 -7.11
CA ILE A 24 -4.83 -10.86 -8.20
C ILE A 24 -4.67 -11.72 -9.46
N GLU A 25 -4.26 -12.98 -9.34
CA GLU A 25 -4.16 -13.90 -10.47
C GLU A 25 -5.54 -14.19 -11.10
N LYS A 26 -6.59 -14.22 -10.29
CA LYS A 26 -7.96 -14.50 -10.76
C LYS A 26 -8.67 -13.29 -11.34
N HIS A 27 -8.47 -12.11 -10.75
CA HIS A 27 -9.29 -10.92 -11.06
C HIS A 27 -8.48 -9.76 -11.63
N GLY A 28 -7.16 -9.78 -11.53
CA GLY A 28 -6.29 -8.65 -11.86
C GLY A 28 -5.99 -7.76 -10.65
N LEU A 29 -4.93 -6.96 -10.76
CA LEU A 29 -4.51 -6.03 -9.71
C LEU A 29 -5.39 -4.77 -9.76
N GLY A 30 -5.99 -4.43 -8.62
CA GLY A 30 -6.95 -3.31 -8.52
C GLY A 30 -8.40 -3.67 -8.83
N ALA A 31 -8.70 -4.91 -9.22
CA ALA A 31 -10.05 -5.34 -9.60
C ALA A 31 -11.02 -5.50 -8.43
N LEU A 32 -10.52 -6.05 -7.32
CA LEU A 32 -11.33 -6.37 -6.16
C LEU A 32 -10.77 -5.65 -4.93
N ARG A 33 -11.61 -4.86 -4.28
CA ARG A 33 -11.38 -4.36 -2.92
C ARG A 33 -12.36 -5.05 -1.99
N ASP A 34 -11.87 -5.95 -1.16
CA ASP A 34 -12.69 -6.61 -0.15
C ASP A 34 -13.02 -5.61 0.96
N THR A 35 -14.24 -5.07 0.93
CA THR A 35 -14.71 -4.08 1.92
C THR A 35 -14.79 -4.66 3.33
N SER A 36 -14.79 -5.99 3.50
CA SER A 36 -14.73 -6.63 4.81
C SER A 36 -13.33 -6.63 5.43
N LEU A 37 -12.30 -6.35 4.63
CA LEU A 37 -10.92 -6.18 5.09
C LEU A 37 -10.57 -4.70 5.22
N PHE A 38 -10.97 -3.87 4.25
CA PHE A 38 -10.69 -2.43 4.24
C PHE A 38 -11.71 -1.63 5.07
N ASP A 39 -11.85 -1.96 6.35
CA ASP A 39 -12.82 -1.36 7.27
C ASP A 39 -12.18 -0.26 8.15
N PHE A 40 -12.48 0.99 7.82
CA PHE A 40 -12.04 2.16 8.61
C PHE A 40 -12.71 2.25 9.98
N GLY A 41 -13.92 1.69 10.13
CA GLY A 41 -14.63 1.65 11.41
C GLY A 41 -13.95 0.72 12.42
N VAL A 42 -13.36 -0.38 11.96
CA VAL A 42 -12.51 -1.24 12.81
C VAL A 42 -11.26 -0.48 13.27
N LEU A 43 -10.58 0.22 12.35
CA LEU A 43 -9.39 0.99 12.71
C LEU A 43 -9.72 2.12 13.70
N ALA A 44 -10.85 2.81 13.52
CA ALA A 44 -11.31 3.86 14.44
C ALA A 44 -11.63 3.32 15.84
N GLN A 45 -12.29 2.16 15.94
CA GLN A 45 -12.58 1.53 17.23
C GLN A 45 -11.28 1.05 17.92
N LEU A 46 -10.31 0.51 17.17
CA LEU A 46 -9.00 0.16 17.71
C LEU A 46 -8.29 1.41 18.27
N ALA A 47 -8.34 2.54 17.56
CA ALA A 47 -7.75 3.79 18.02
C ALA A 47 -8.41 4.31 19.31
N GLU A 48 -9.73 4.28 19.40
CA GLU A 48 -10.47 4.68 20.60
C GLU A 48 -10.09 3.81 21.80
N LEU A 49 -10.03 2.49 21.62
CA LEU A 49 -9.64 1.57 22.67
C LEU A 49 -8.19 1.78 23.11
N LEU A 50 -7.27 2.03 22.18
CA LEU A 50 -5.84 2.26 22.48
C LEU A 50 -5.56 3.65 23.10
N ASP A 51 -6.40 4.66 22.82
CA ASP A 51 -6.32 5.97 23.46
C ASP A 51 -6.69 5.90 24.96
N ALA A 52 -7.48 4.90 25.38
CA ALA A 52 -7.83 4.72 26.79
C ALA A 52 -6.57 4.49 27.64
N PRO A 53 -6.38 5.21 28.77
CA PRO A 53 -5.16 5.11 29.59
C PRO A 53 -4.78 3.69 30.03
N ARG A 54 -5.78 2.80 30.20
CA ARG A 54 -5.57 1.40 30.57
C ARG A 54 -4.99 0.52 29.46
N ASN A 55 -5.11 0.95 28.20
CA ASN A 55 -4.74 0.20 27.01
C ASN A 55 -3.54 0.82 26.27
N GLN A 56 -2.90 1.82 26.88
CA GLN A 56 -1.73 2.48 26.29
C GLN A 56 -0.59 1.47 26.12
N THR A 57 0.02 1.50 24.94
CA THR A 57 1.16 0.65 24.57
C THR A 57 2.24 1.49 23.91
N ASP A 58 3.49 1.03 23.95
CA ASP A 58 4.60 1.69 23.24
C ASP A 58 4.32 1.80 21.75
N TRP A 59 3.70 0.76 21.16
CA TRP A 59 3.30 0.79 19.76
C TRP A 59 2.32 1.94 19.49
N TRP A 60 1.28 2.10 20.32
CA TRP A 60 0.32 3.18 20.14
C TRP A 60 0.96 4.56 20.28
N GLN A 61 1.80 4.76 21.31
CA GLN A 61 2.52 6.03 21.51
C GLN A 61 3.37 6.44 20.29
N MET A 62 3.89 5.47 19.54
CA MET A 62 4.68 5.72 18.34
C MET A 62 3.85 5.87 17.06
N ASN A 63 2.62 5.36 17.02
CA ASN A 63 1.84 5.22 15.78
C ASN A 63 0.48 5.93 15.80
N ASP A 64 0.06 6.54 16.92
CA ASP A 64 -1.26 7.15 17.04
C ASP A 64 -1.51 8.22 15.96
N PHE A 65 -0.53 9.09 15.71
CA PHE A 65 -0.60 10.12 14.68
C PHE A 65 -0.85 9.51 13.29
N VAL A 66 -0.10 8.46 12.94
CA VAL A 66 -0.23 7.77 11.66
C VAL A 66 -1.62 7.17 11.54
N VAL A 67 -2.05 6.38 12.53
CA VAL A 67 -3.36 5.72 12.53
C VAL A 67 -4.51 6.73 12.47
N LYS A 68 -4.47 7.81 13.25
CA LYS A 68 -5.48 8.88 13.23
C LYS A 68 -5.53 9.56 11.86
N THR A 69 -4.39 9.85 11.25
CA THR A 69 -4.32 10.42 9.90
C THR A 69 -4.89 9.46 8.84
N MET A 70 -4.69 8.14 8.99
CA MET A 70 -5.32 7.13 8.13
C MET A 70 -6.84 7.14 8.28
N ILE A 71 -7.37 7.22 9.49
CA ILE A 71 -8.83 7.27 9.73
C ILE A 71 -9.44 8.50 9.07
N GLU A 72 -8.77 9.64 9.16
CA GLU A 72 -9.21 10.92 8.56
C GLU A 72 -9.06 10.96 7.03
N GLN A 73 -8.40 9.98 6.42
CA GLN A 73 -8.06 9.99 4.99
C GLN A 73 -7.28 11.26 4.60
N GLY A 74 -6.35 11.67 5.48
CA GLY A 74 -5.62 12.93 5.36
C GLY A 74 -4.36 12.86 4.51
N VAL A 75 -3.80 14.05 4.24
CA VAL A 75 -2.42 14.22 3.80
C VAL A 75 -1.71 14.97 4.92
N SER A 76 -0.59 14.44 5.43
CA SER A 76 0.14 15.09 6.52
C SER A 76 0.77 16.42 6.07
N GLY A 77 1.15 17.27 7.03
CA GLY A 77 1.85 18.53 6.73
C GLY A 77 3.19 18.37 5.99
N GLY A 78 3.79 17.16 6.03
CA GLY A 78 4.98 16.80 5.25
C GLY A 78 4.70 16.24 3.85
N GLY A 79 3.43 16.19 3.42
CA GLY A 79 3.02 15.70 2.10
C GLY A 79 2.76 14.19 2.00
N PHE A 80 2.88 13.42 3.11
CA PHE A 80 2.58 11.99 3.09
C PHE A 80 1.08 11.73 2.89
N ASN A 81 0.75 10.88 1.93
CA ASN A 81 -0.61 10.55 1.53
C ASN A 81 -1.16 9.34 2.30
N PHE A 82 -2.16 9.54 3.16
CA PHE A 82 -2.85 8.47 3.90
C PHE A 82 -4.25 8.17 3.35
N ARG A 83 -4.48 8.52 2.08
CA ARG A 83 -5.73 8.20 1.37
C ARG A 83 -5.65 6.80 0.78
N TYR A 84 -6.47 5.89 1.31
CA TYR A 84 -6.52 4.50 0.86
C TYR A 84 -7.78 4.27 0.04
N GLY A 85 -7.62 4.00 -1.25
CA GLY A 85 -8.76 3.92 -2.16
C GLY A 85 -8.40 3.39 -3.54
N GLY A 86 -7.24 3.78 -4.05
CA GLY A 86 -6.78 3.41 -5.39
C GLY A 86 -5.66 2.37 -5.40
N LEU A 87 -5.26 2.01 -6.62
CA LEU A 87 -4.04 1.26 -6.88
C LEU A 87 -2.87 2.22 -7.03
N TYR A 88 -1.85 2.04 -6.20
CA TYR A 88 -0.61 2.81 -6.28
C TYR A 88 0.52 1.95 -6.84
N LEU A 89 1.29 2.54 -7.76
CA LEU A 89 2.38 1.89 -8.48
C LEU A 89 3.64 2.75 -8.34
N SER A 90 4.72 2.15 -7.84
CA SER A 90 6.01 2.81 -7.66
C SER A 90 6.84 2.78 -8.93
N SER A 91 7.48 3.88 -9.26
CA SER A 91 8.55 3.92 -10.27
C SER A 91 9.88 3.32 -9.79
N SER A 92 10.06 3.20 -8.47
CA SER A 92 11.25 2.62 -7.85
C SER A 92 10.98 1.19 -7.40
N ARG A 93 11.82 0.26 -7.87
CA ARG A 93 11.72 -1.15 -7.48
C ARG A 93 12.01 -1.31 -5.99
N GLN A 94 13.07 -0.64 -5.51
CA GLN A 94 13.44 -0.64 -4.10
C GLN A 94 12.30 -0.15 -3.20
N THR A 95 11.62 0.95 -3.56
CA THR A 95 10.48 1.46 -2.79
C THR A 95 9.34 0.44 -2.73
N ALA A 96 8.99 -0.19 -3.86
CA ALA A 96 7.95 -1.22 -3.87
C ALA A 96 8.34 -2.45 -3.03
N GLN A 97 9.61 -2.86 -3.04
CA GLN A 97 10.08 -3.93 -2.15
C GLN A 97 9.96 -3.56 -0.67
N MET A 98 10.19 -2.28 -0.33
CA MET A 98 9.97 -1.80 1.04
C MET A 98 8.48 -1.81 1.42
N TYR A 99 7.59 -1.41 0.52
CA TYR A 99 6.14 -1.51 0.74
C TYR A 99 5.66 -2.96 0.91
N ALA A 100 6.24 -3.91 0.17
CA ALA A 100 5.92 -5.33 0.30
C ALA A 100 6.23 -5.92 1.70
N ARG A 101 7.09 -5.26 2.48
CA ARG A 101 7.48 -5.70 3.83
C ARG A 101 6.47 -5.37 4.92
N SER A 102 5.39 -4.64 4.61
CA SER A 102 4.30 -4.46 5.57
C SER A 102 3.77 -5.83 6.00
N PRO A 103 3.54 -6.10 7.31
CA PRO A 103 3.20 -7.43 7.84
C PRO A 103 2.11 -8.18 7.07
N LYS A 104 1.12 -7.46 6.55
CA LYS A 104 -0.01 -8.01 5.80
C LYS A 104 -0.09 -7.50 4.37
N GLY A 105 1.03 -7.10 3.76
CA GLY A 105 1.15 -6.73 2.33
C GLY A 105 0.30 -5.54 1.86
N SER A 106 -0.39 -4.88 2.79
CA SER A 106 -1.14 -3.65 2.62
C SER A 106 -0.87 -2.81 3.85
N GLU A 107 -0.46 -1.56 3.67
CA GLU A 107 -0.14 -0.67 4.77
C GLU A 107 -1.33 -0.52 5.73
N PHE A 108 -2.52 -0.26 5.19
CA PHE A 108 -3.76 -0.11 5.95
C PHE A 108 -4.09 -1.37 6.77
N ILE A 109 -4.12 -2.53 6.12
CA ILE A 109 -4.42 -3.81 6.80
C ILE A 109 -3.34 -4.16 7.83
N SER A 110 -2.08 -3.79 7.57
CA SER A 110 -0.98 -4.01 8.51
C SER A 110 -1.12 -3.13 9.75
N HIS A 111 -1.62 -1.90 9.63
CA HIS A 111 -1.89 -1.06 10.80
C HIS A 111 -3.06 -1.58 11.63
N ILE A 112 -4.12 -2.12 11.00
CA ILE A 112 -5.19 -2.81 11.73
C ILE A 112 -4.61 -4.02 12.48
N PHE A 113 -3.79 -4.83 11.82
CA PHE A 113 -3.15 -6.00 12.45
C PHE A 113 -2.29 -5.61 13.65
N LEU A 114 -1.42 -4.60 13.50
CA LEU A 114 -0.52 -4.17 14.57
C LEU A 114 -1.28 -3.51 15.72
N ALA A 115 -2.30 -2.69 15.44
CA ALA A 115 -3.17 -2.10 16.47
C ALA A 115 -3.94 -3.19 17.23
N TYR A 116 -4.45 -4.20 16.54
CA TYR A 116 -5.10 -5.35 17.17
C TYR A 116 -4.15 -6.12 18.09
N GLU A 117 -2.94 -6.45 17.61
CA GLU A 117 -1.95 -7.15 18.44
C GLU A 117 -1.50 -6.31 19.65
N ALA A 118 -1.35 -4.99 19.47
CA ALA A 118 -1.08 -4.06 20.56
C ALA A 118 -2.20 -4.08 21.62
N LEU A 119 -3.46 -3.92 21.21
CA LEU A 119 -4.61 -3.97 22.12
C LEU A 119 -4.70 -5.33 22.82
N LYS A 120 -4.57 -6.42 22.07
CA LYS A 120 -4.63 -7.79 22.59
C LYS A 120 -3.56 -8.07 23.64
N SER A 121 -2.40 -7.42 23.57
CA SER A 121 -1.32 -7.60 24.56
C SER A 121 -1.65 -7.04 25.95
N VAL A 122 -2.58 -6.08 26.04
CA VAL A 122 -2.96 -5.40 27.30
C VAL A 122 -4.41 -5.67 27.72
N SER A 123 -5.31 -5.86 26.75
CA SER A 123 -6.75 -6.12 26.94
C SER A 123 -7.26 -7.18 25.95
N PRO A 124 -6.95 -8.47 26.17
CA PRO A 124 -7.33 -9.56 25.26
C PRO A 124 -8.84 -9.69 25.03
N ASP A 125 -9.65 -9.44 26.05
CA ASP A 125 -11.11 -9.55 25.98
C ASP A 125 -11.70 -8.47 25.07
N GLU A 126 -11.25 -7.22 25.19
CA GLU A 126 -11.69 -6.12 24.32
C GLU A 126 -11.26 -6.35 22.87
N ALA A 127 -10.03 -6.81 22.65
CA ALA A 127 -9.53 -7.17 21.33
C ALA A 127 -10.41 -8.27 20.69
N SER A 128 -10.73 -9.33 21.45
CA SER A 128 -11.53 -10.46 20.97
C SER A 128 -13.00 -10.10 20.72
N GLN A 129 -13.54 -9.13 21.47
CA GLN A 129 -14.88 -8.60 21.23
C GLN A 129 -14.94 -7.78 19.93
N LEU A 130 -13.91 -6.97 19.67
CA LEU A 130 -13.85 -6.14 18.46
C LEU A 130 -13.58 -6.98 17.21
N LEU A 131 -12.63 -7.92 17.28
CA LEU A 131 -12.26 -8.81 16.17
C LEU A 131 -12.41 -10.28 16.61
N PRO A 132 -13.64 -10.83 16.59
CA PRO A 132 -13.86 -12.23 16.92
C PRO A 132 -13.17 -13.16 15.92
N CYS A 133 -12.98 -14.43 16.29
CA CYS A 133 -12.30 -15.44 15.45
C CYS A 133 -12.91 -15.58 14.05
N GLU A 134 -14.22 -15.39 13.92
CA GLU A 134 -14.90 -15.52 12.63
C GLU A 134 -14.75 -14.29 11.72
N HIS A 135 -14.22 -13.18 12.22
CA HIS A 135 -14.05 -11.95 11.47
C HIS A 135 -13.06 -12.15 10.30
N PRO A 136 -13.35 -11.64 9.08
CA PRO A 136 -12.47 -11.79 7.92
C PRO A 136 -11.01 -11.35 8.16
N LEU A 137 -10.82 -10.21 8.84
CA LEU A 137 -9.50 -9.75 9.28
C LEU A 137 -8.78 -10.76 10.18
N THR A 138 -9.44 -11.35 11.17
CA THR A 138 -8.84 -12.36 12.05
C THR A 138 -8.38 -13.57 11.24
N LYS A 139 -9.22 -14.07 10.33
CA LYS A 139 -8.86 -15.16 9.40
C LYS A 139 -7.69 -14.80 8.49
N LEU A 140 -7.59 -13.54 8.05
CA LEU A 140 -6.45 -13.05 7.28
C LEU A 140 -5.17 -12.98 8.13
N PHE A 141 -5.29 -12.58 9.39
CA PHE A 141 -4.16 -12.44 10.31
C PHE A 141 -3.49 -13.77 10.65
N GLU A 142 -4.24 -14.86 10.64
CA GLU A 142 -3.74 -16.22 10.83
C GLU A 142 -2.94 -16.75 9.61
N LYS A 143 -3.15 -16.19 8.42
CA LYS A 143 -2.45 -16.65 7.22
C LYS A 143 -1.00 -16.17 7.20
N PRO A 144 -0.06 -17.03 6.77
CA PRO A 144 1.32 -16.61 6.54
C PRO A 144 1.37 -15.57 5.42
N SER A 145 2.14 -14.51 5.63
CA SER A 145 2.33 -13.42 4.69
C SER A 145 3.79 -13.40 4.28
N ARG A 146 4.07 -13.49 2.98
CA ARG A 146 5.42 -13.31 2.44
C ARG A 146 5.45 -12.12 1.51
N PRO A 147 6.44 -11.22 1.62
CA PRO A 147 6.56 -10.07 0.73
C PRO A 147 6.59 -10.51 -0.73
N MET A 148 5.84 -9.81 -1.57
CA MET A 148 5.72 -10.09 -2.99
C MET A 148 5.78 -8.79 -3.77
N LEU A 149 6.57 -8.79 -4.83
CA LEU A 149 6.65 -7.70 -5.78
C LEU A 149 5.89 -8.07 -7.05
N ILE A 150 5.06 -7.15 -7.52
CA ILE A 150 4.40 -7.25 -8.81
C ILE A 150 5.04 -6.24 -9.74
N THR A 151 5.52 -6.70 -10.90
CA THR A 151 6.09 -5.86 -11.96
C THR A 151 5.08 -5.70 -13.09
N VAL A 152 4.87 -4.46 -13.52
CA VAL A 152 4.00 -4.07 -14.63
C VAL A 152 4.90 -3.50 -15.73
N ASN A 153 5.08 -4.26 -16.81
CA ASN A 153 6.03 -3.91 -17.88
C ASN A 153 5.41 -3.04 -18.99
N ARG A 154 4.08 -3.08 -19.14
CA ARG A 154 3.34 -2.30 -20.14
C ARG A 154 2.13 -1.68 -19.48
N ILE A 155 2.12 -0.35 -19.44
CA ILE A 155 0.97 0.42 -19.01
C ILE A 155 0.85 1.69 -19.85
N LYS A 156 -0.37 2.05 -20.22
CA LYS A 156 -0.64 3.29 -20.96
C LYS A 156 -0.40 4.49 -20.05
N ALA A 157 0.44 5.42 -20.48
CA ALA A 157 0.75 6.64 -19.74
C ALA A 157 -0.52 7.45 -19.40
N HIS A 158 -1.48 7.55 -20.33
CA HIS A 158 -2.72 8.31 -20.11
C HIS A 158 -3.67 7.69 -19.08
N ALA A 159 -3.44 6.43 -18.67
CA ALA A 159 -4.25 5.77 -17.63
C ALA A 159 -3.70 6.04 -16.22
N LEU A 160 -2.58 6.76 -16.12
CA LEU A 160 -1.92 7.07 -14.86
C LEU A 160 -2.11 8.55 -14.49
N THR A 161 -2.19 8.78 -13.19
CA THR A 161 -1.99 10.10 -12.56
C THR A 161 -0.81 10.02 -11.62
N THR A 162 -0.31 11.15 -11.14
CA THR A 162 0.57 11.14 -9.96
C THR A 162 -0.21 10.60 -8.75
N GLU A 163 0.49 10.23 -7.67
CA GLU A 163 -0.16 9.79 -6.43
C GLU A 163 -1.10 10.84 -5.81
N HIS A 164 -0.92 12.12 -6.17
CA HIS A 164 -1.77 13.22 -5.74
C HIS A 164 -2.96 13.50 -6.69
N GLY A 165 -3.06 12.78 -7.80
CA GLY A 165 -4.14 12.91 -8.79
C GLY A 165 -3.87 13.91 -9.91
N ASN A 166 -2.63 14.39 -10.06
CA ASN A 166 -2.27 15.32 -11.13
C ASN A 166 -1.91 14.57 -12.42
N PRO A 167 -1.93 15.24 -13.59
CA PRO A 167 -1.32 14.73 -14.81
C PRO A 167 0.16 14.36 -14.61
N ILE A 168 0.64 13.33 -15.31
CA ILE A 168 1.98 12.79 -15.11
C ILE A 168 3.07 13.49 -15.92
N ASP A 169 2.74 14.43 -16.81
CA ASP A 169 3.67 15.00 -17.78
C ASP A 169 4.90 15.66 -17.12
N GLU A 170 4.66 16.48 -16.09
CA GLU A 170 5.73 17.16 -15.34
C GLU A 170 6.61 16.14 -14.60
N GLN A 171 5.99 15.19 -13.91
CA GLN A 171 6.69 14.11 -13.21
C GLN A 171 7.56 13.28 -14.18
N LEU A 172 7.05 12.93 -15.36
CA LEU A 172 7.82 12.22 -16.38
C LEU A 172 8.97 13.05 -16.96
N ALA A 173 8.78 14.36 -17.12
CA ALA A 173 9.84 15.27 -17.55
C ALA A 173 10.97 15.34 -16.51
N GLU A 174 10.65 15.46 -15.22
CA GLU A 174 11.63 15.41 -14.13
C GLU A 174 12.37 14.07 -14.10
N MET A 175 11.63 12.96 -14.15
CA MET A 175 12.22 11.62 -14.15
C MET A 175 13.15 11.41 -15.34
N LYS A 176 12.80 11.93 -16.53
CA LYS A 176 13.65 11.91 -17.72
C LYS A 176 14.94 12.71 -17.48
N ALA A 177 14.83 13.92 -16.96
CA ALA A 177 15.98 14.79 -16.70
C ALA A 177 16.95 14.17 -15.67
N ILE A 178 16.42 13.50 -14.65
CA ILE A 178 17.21 12.72 -13.68
C ILE A 178 17.94 11.58 -14.39
N ARG A 179 17.21 10.76 -15.16
CA ARG A 179 17.78 9.62 -15.89
C ARG A 179 18.92 10.01 -16.84
N GLU A 180 18.86 11.19 -17.45
CA GLU A 180 19.89 11.68 -18.36
C GLU A 180 21.14 12.21 -17.64
N LYS A 181 21.04 12.55 -16.35
CA LYS A 181 22.12 13.18 -15.56
C LYS A 181 22.72 12.27 -14.50
N THR A 182 22.13 11.11 -14.27
CA THR A 182 22.42 10.24 -13.13
C THR A 182 22.88 8.86 -13.60
N GLU A 183 23.82 8.26 -12.87
CA GLU A 183 24.24 6.88 -13.11
C GLU A 183 23.08 5.89 -12.91
N THR A 184 22.99 4.89 -13.79
CA THR A 184 21.85 3.95 -13.82
C THR A 184 21.51 3.33 -12.46
N HIS A 185 22.53 3.01 -11.66
CA HIS A 185 22.35 2.37 -10.36
C HIS A 185 21.74 3.28 -9.28
N LEU A 186 21.71 4.60 -9.51
CA LEU A 186 21.12 5.58 -8.59
C LEU A 186 19.71 6.00 -8.98
N ILE A 187 19.24 5.67 -10.19
CA ILE A 187 17.91 6.06 -10.69
C ILE A 187 16.81 5.64 -9.71
N ASP A 188 16.92 4.41 -9.20
CA ASP A 188 15.93 3.83 -8.29
C ASP A 188 15.79 4.63 -6.98
N VAL A 189 16.87 5.31 -6.54
CA VAL A 189 16.90 6.18 -5.36
C VAL A 189 16.21 7.51 -5.64
N PHE A 190 16.47 8.12 -6.80
CA PHE A 190 15.85 9.40 -7.15
C PHE A 190 14.36 9.27 -7.50
N TRP A 191 13.92 8.09 -7.91
CA TRP A 191 12.53 7.82 -8.28
C TRP A 191 11.67 7.30 -7.12
N GLN A 192 12.19 7.26 -5.88
CA GLN A 192 11.48 6.70 -4.72
C GLN A 192 10.18 7.43 -4.35
N GLN A 193 10.05 8.70 -4.71
CA GLN A 193 8.88 9.55 -4.42
C GLN A 193 8.18 10.00 -5.71
N ARG A 194 8.20 9.17 -6.75
CA ARG A 194 7.55 9.44 -8.04
C ARG A 194 6.52 8.36 -8.36
N ASN A 195 5.71 8.03 -7.35
CA ASN A 195 4.65 7.05 -7.46
C ASN A 195 3.54 7.54 -8.39
N PHE A 196 2.82 6.58 -8.95
CA PHE A 196 1.65 6.80 -9.78
C PHE A 196 0.41 6.21 -9.10
N ALA A 197 -0.73 6.80 -9.39
CA ALA A 197 -2.03 6.19 -9.13
C ALA A 197 -2.63 5.69 -10.45
N PHE A 198 -3.31 4.55 -10.37
CA PHE A 198 -4.01 3.93 -11.50
C PHE A 198 -5.46 3.69 -11.13
N THR A 199 -6.36 4.10 -12.02
CA THR A 199 -7.80 3.86 -11.89
C THR A 199 -8.19 2.78 -12.88
N GLY A 200 -8.38 1.55 -12.39
CA GLY A 200 -8.79 0.43 -13.21
C GLY A 200 -8.25 -0.89 -12.70
N THR A 201 -8.21 -1.87 -13.58
CA THR A 201 -7.65 -3.20 -13.33
C THR A 201 -6.48 -3.43 -14.27
N LEU A 202 -5.36 -3.90 -13.71
CA LEU A 202 -4.28 -4.46 -14.50
C LEU A 202 -4.50 -5.96 -14.61
N GLU A 203 -4.61 -6.43 -15.85
CA GLU A 203 -5.01 -7.80 -16.12
C GLU A 203 -3.91 -8.78 -15.73
N PRO A 204 -4.23 -10.00 -15.26
CA PRO A 204 -3.23 -10.96 -14.79
C PRO A 204 -2.09 -11.23 -15.79
N GLN A 205 -2.36 -11.26 -17.10
CA GLN A 205 -1.35 -11.46 -18.14
C GLN A 205 -0.33 -10.31 -18.28
N GLU A 206 -0.60 -9.14 -17.70
CA GLU A 206 0.31 -7.99 -17.72
C GLU A 206 1.23 -7.94 -16.49
N LEU A 207 1.03 -8.86 -15.55
CA LEU A 207 1.68 -8.89 -14.24
C LEU A 207 2.76 -9.96 -14.17
N THR A 208 3.90 -9.61 -13.56
CA THR A 208 4.94 -10.57 -13.19
C THR A 208 5.10 -10.59 -11.68
N PHE A 209 4.96 -11.76 -11.06
CA PHE A 209 5.01 -11.94 -9.61
C PHE A 209 6.37 -12.47 -9.17
N GLU A 210 6.91 -11.89 -8.11
CA GLU A 210 8.18 -12.26 -7.49
C GLU A 210 8.04 -12.27 -5.97
N GLU A 211 8.26 -13.43 -5.33
CA GLU A 211 8.37 -13.52 -3.86
C GLU A 211 9.78 -13.05 -3.44
N LEU A 212 9.87 -12.20 -2.42
CA LEU A 212 11.11 -11.54 -1.99
C LEU A 212 11.78 -12.21 -0.77
#